data_AF-A0A9P8JBA1-F1
#
_entry.id   AF-A0A9P8JBA1-F1
#
_cell.length_a   1.000
_cell.length_b   1.000
_cell.length_c   1.000
_cell.angle_alpha   90.00
_cell.angle_beta   90.00
_cell.angle_gamma   90.00
#
_symmetry.space_group_name_H-M   'P 1'
#
loop_
_entity.id
_entity.type
_entity.pdbx_description
1 polymer ?
#
loop_
_entity_poly.entity_id
_entity_poly.type
_entity_poly.pdbx_seq_one_letter_code
_entity_poly.pdbx_strand_id
1 'polypeptide(L)'
;MSLFATSRALAFRPRTFATIQSPIAASWRRNYATDPKQSGGAGPNMNQQEHISEEAAKIEKIRGGSGPDLEMGTPVQELLEEDKEAQKKAPQVLKDSIKAGATPPKPSGTRSFSTYARRNQQLSEHNDNPFDDALIANTNFGAQELSGPATPVTAAPVGHKFGLPALPLPSNAHKDYRYDPVVRQFTNLMMQHGKLSVAQRNMSTILTYLRTQSPPNYNPSRPLLPGAPPPSHLPLNPVLYLTLAVDSIAPLMRIRSQRGAAGGGVALQIPVPLGLRQRRRTAFEWILDAASKRKSRGSGRDMFALRVAEEIVAIIEGRSSAWEKRTGIHKIATTARSNLGFGRVGGPRR
;
A
#
# COMPACT_ATOMS: atom_id res chain seq x y z
N MET A 1 -3.46 -77.88 -24.09
CA MET A 1 -4.89 -77.50 -24.04
C MET A 1 -5.34 -77.47 -22.58
N SER A 2 -5.52 -76.29 -22.00
CA SER A 2 -6.71 -75.87 -21.22
C SER A 2 -6.39 -74.55 -20.49
N LEU A 3 -6.88 -73.46 -21.06
CA LEU A 3 -6.89 -72.13 -20.47
C LEU A 3 -8.22 -71.99 -19.72
N PHE A 4 -8.18 -71.88 -18.39
CA PHE A 4 -9.35 -71.43 -17.63
C PHE A 4 -9.02 -70.10 -16.96
N ALA A 5 -9.41 -69.02 -17.64
CA ALA A 5 -9.40 -67.67 -17.13
C ALA A 5 -10.54 -67.51 -16.13
N THR A 6 -10.23 -67.31 -14.84
CA THR A 6 -11.22 -66.94 -13.82
C THR A 6 -11.47 -65.44 -13.90
N SER A 7 -12.57 -65.04 -14.54
CA SER A 7 -13.08 -63.67 -14.53
C SER A 7 -13.71 -63.33 -13.17
N ARG A 8 -13.07 -62.46 -12.39
CA ARG A 8 -13.64 -61.91 -11.15
C ARG A 8 -14.61 -60.78 -11.50
N ALA A 9 -15.90 -60.98 -11.26
CA ALA A 9 -16.92 -59.94 -11.43
C ALA A 9 -16.81 -58.90 -10.30
N LEU A 10 -16.52 -57.65 -10.64
CA LEU A 10 -16.60 -56.50 -9.74
C LEU A 10 -18.07 -56.07 -9.62
N ALA A 11 -18.72 -56.39 -8.51
CA ALA A 11 -20.05 -55.88 -8.20
C ALA A 11 -19.98 -54.37 -7.88
N PHE A 12 -20.41 -53.53 -8.81
CA PHE A 12 -20.56 -52.09 -8.62
C PHE A 12 -21.81 -51.82 -7.77
N ARG A 13 -21.65 -51.48 -6.48
CA ARG A 13 -22.74 -50.97 -5.65
C ARG A 13 -22.91 -49.47 -5.91
N PRO A 14 -24.02 -48.99 -6.51
CA PRO A 14 -24.28 -47.56 -6.57
C PRO A 14 -24.58 -47.06 -5.15
N ARG A 15 -23.82 -46.06 -4.70
CA ARG A 15 -24.19 -45.31 -3.49
C ARG A 15 -25.43 -44.48 -3.83
N THR A 16 -26.50 -44.67 -3.06
CA THR A 16 -27.67 -43.78 -3.11
C THR A 16 -27.21 -42.39 -2.68
N PHE A 17 -27.32 -41.41 -3.60
CA PHE A 17 -27.17 -40.01 -3.26
C PHE A 17 -28.38 -39.62 -2.41
N ALA A 18 -28.17 -39.37 -1.13
CA ALA A 18 -29.19 -38.75 -0.29
C ALA A 18 -29.32 -37.28 -0.73
N THR A 19 -30.42 -36.93 -1.39
CA THR A 19 -30.84 -35.56 -1.60
C THR A 19 -31.20 -34.97 -0.25
N ILE A 20 -30.30 -34.16 0.31
CA ILE A 20 -30.65 -33.28 1.43
C ILE A 20 -31.53 -32.18 0.85
N GLN A 21 -32.85 -32.35 0.92
CA GLN A 21 -33.77 -31.24 0.77
C GLN A 21 -33.63 -30.37 2.02
N SER A 22 -32.89 -29.26 1.90
CA SER A 22 -32.98 -28.18 2.87
C SER A 22 -34.40 -27.63 2.85
N PRO A 23 -35.09 -27.46 3.99
CA PRO A 23 -36.35 -26.74 3.99
C PRO A 23 -36.09 -25.33 3.50
N ILE A 24 -36.86 -24.90 2.50
CA ILE A 24 -36.90 -23.52 2.03
C ILE A 24 -37.27 -22.67 3.24
N ALA A 25 -36.29 -22.00 3.84
CA ALA A 25 -36.55 -20.98 4.82
C ALA A 25 -37.24 -19.84 4.07
N ALA A 26 -38.50 -19.58 4.43
CA ALA A 26 -39.25 -18.43 3.94
C ALA A 26 -38.39 -17.18 4.14
N SER A 27 -37.98 -16.56 3.03
CA SER A 27 -37.33 -15.26 3.07
C SER A 27 -38.34 -14.27 3.63
N TRP A 28 -38.11 -13.80 4.85
CA TRP A 28 -38.79 -12.63 5.36
C TRP A 28 -38.40 -11.48 4.44
N ARG A 29 -39.32 -11.08 3.55
CA ARG A 29 -39.19 -9.83 2.80
C ARG A 29 -39.21 -8.73 3.85
N ARG A 30 -38.05 -8.09 4.05
CA ARG A 30 -37.99 -6.82 4.77
C ARG A 30 -38.71 -5.82 3.88
N ASN A 31 -39.96 -5.51 4.21
CA ASN A 31 -40.67 -4.39 3.64
C ASN A 31 -39.89 -3.13 4.05
N TYR A 32 -39.32 -2.43 3.08
CA TYR A 32 -38.82 -1.08 3.31
C TYR A 32 -40.06 -0.20 3.56
N ALA A 33 -40.24 0.23 4.81
CA ALA A 33 -41.09 1.36 5.10
C ALA A 33 -40.43 2.59 4.49
N THR A 34 -41.08 3.19 3.50
CA THR A 34 -40.75 4.53 3.02
C THR A 34 -41.28 5.52 4.06
N ASP A 35 -40.41 6.00 4.95
CA ASP A 35 -40.76 7.10 5.82
C ASP A 35 -41.00 8.37 4.97
N PRO A 36 -42.08 9.11 5.20
CA PRO A 36 -42.30 10.39 4.53
C PRO A 36 -41.21 11.37 4.94
N LYS A 37 -40.65 12.08 3.95
CA LYS A 37 -39.59 13.08 4.10
C LYS A 37 -39.89 14.02 5.28
N GLN A 38 -39.13 13.87 6.36
CA GLN A 38 -38.96 14.94 7.35
C GLN A 38 -38.25 16.10 6.66
N SER A 39 -38.96 17.22 6.52
CA SER A 39 -38.37 18.52 6.17
C SER A 39 -37.46 18.95 7.32
N GLY A 40 -36.20 18.53 7.27
CA GLY A 40 -35.16 18.92 8.22
C GLY A 40 -34.89 20.41 8.10
N GLY A 41 -35.00 21.12 9.22
CA GLY A 41 -34.54 22.50 9.34
C GLY A 41 -33.05 22.61 9.00
N ALA A 42 -32.69 23.66 8.27
CA ALA A 42 -31.32 23.90 7.83
C ALA A 42 -30.38 24.06 9.05
N GLY A 43 -29.33 23.26 9.09
CA GLY A 43 -28.27 23.40 10.09
C GLY A 43 -27.43 24.67 9.87
N PRO A 44 -26.67 25.14 10.87
CA PRO A 44 -25.97 26.44 10.86
C PRO A 44 -24.92 26.66 9.74
N ASN A 45 -24.66 25.65 8.90
CA ASN A 45 -23.63 25.69 7.87
C ASN A 45 -24.11 25.07 6.53
N MET A 46 -25.44 25.02 6.33
CA MET A 46 -26.08 24.44 5.14
C MET A 46 -26.54 25.49 4.11
N ASN A 47 -26.41 26.78 4.42
CA ASN A 47 -26.66 27.83 3.44
C ASN A 47 -25.45 27.91 2.53
N GLN A 48 -25.67 27.61 1.24
CA GLN A 48 -24.66 27.78 0.20
C GLN A 48 -24.23 29.26 0.18
N GLN A 49 -22.93 29.49 0.22
CA GLN A 49 -22.39 30.86 0.18
C GLN A 49 -22.88 31.57 -1.08
N GLU A 50 -23.14 32.87 -0.94
CA GLU A 50 -23.59 33.72 -2.04
C GLU A 50 -22.51 33.82 -3.12
N HIS A 51 -22.91 34.02 -4.38
CA HIS A 51 -21.94 34.15 -5.46
C HIS A 51 -21.12 35.44 -5.25
N ILE A 52 -19.82 35.40 -5.56
CA ILE A 52 -18.85 36.50 -5.32
C ILE A 52 -19.33 37.84 -5.92
N SER A 53 -20.11 37.80 -7.01
CA SER A 53 -20.73 38.97 -7.64
C SER A 53 -21.82 39.63 -6.78
N GLU A 54 -22.57 38.84 -6.01
CA GLU A 54 -23.65 39.32 -5.16
C GLU A 54 -23.12 39.90 -3.84
N GLU A 55 -22.04 39.32 -3.29
CA GLU A 55 -21.32 39.90 -2.15
C GLU A 55 -20.69 41.24 -2.51
N ALA A 56 -20.08 41.36 -3.70
CA ALA A 56 -19.51 42.62 -4.18
C ALA A 56 -20.58 43.73 -4.31
N ALA A 57 -21.74 43.42 -4.89
CA ALA A 57 -22.85 44.37 -5.01
C ALA A 57 -23.43 44.79 -3.64
N LYS A 58 -23.46 43.89 -2.65
CA LYS A 58 -23.85 44.23 -1.28
C LYS A 58 -22.83 45.13 -0.59
N ILE A 59 -21.53 44.86 -0.79
CA ILE A 59 -20.45 45.72 -0.28
C ILE A 59 -20.52 47.11 -0.92
N GLU A 60 -20.81 47.21 -2.21
CA GLU A 60 -20.99 48.47 -2.95
C GLU A 60 -22.18 49.27 -2.40
N LYS A 61 -23.31 48.59 -2.17
CA LYS A 61 -24.50 49.19 -1.56
C LYS A 61 -24.27 49.67 -0.13
N ILE A 62 -23.40 49.00 0.63
CA ILE A 62 -23.01 49.39 2.00
C ILE A 62 -22.01 50.54 1.98
N ARG A 63 -21.07 50.54 1.03
CA ARG A 63 -19.92 51.46 0.99
C ARG A 63 -20.22 52.76 0.23
N GLY A 64 -21.29 52.80 -0.57
CA GLY A 64 -21.79 54.03 -1.19
C GLY A 64 -20.88 54.62 -2.27
N GLY A 65 -20.09 53.79 -2.96
CA GLY A 65 -19.26 54.20 -4.09
C GLY A 65 -19.00 53.03 -5.03
N SER A 66 -19.04 53.31 -6.34
CA SER A 66 -18.78 52.31 -7.39
C SER A 66 -17.35 51.78 -7.26
N GLY A 67 -17.21 50.47 -7.07
CA GLY A 67 -15.90 49.82 -7.18
C GLY A 67 -15.38 49.92 -8.62
N PRO A 68 -14.05 49.91 -8.84
CA PRO A 68 -13.51 49.94 -10.20
C PRO A 68 -14.00 48.73 -10.99
N ASP A 69 -14.47 48.96 -12.23
CA ASP A 69 -14.96 47.93 -13.14
C ASP A 69 -13.90 46.82 -13.30
N LEU A 70 -14.19 45.65 -12.74
CA LEU A 70 -13.29 44.49 -12.76
C LEU A 70 -13.10 43.91 -14.18
N GLU A 71 -13.95 44.28 -15.13
CA GLU A 71 -13.88 43.82 -16.52
C GLU A 71 -12.90 44.64 -17.37
N MET A 72 -12.61 45.88 -16.98
CA MET A 72 -11.72 46.79 -17.72
C MET A 72 -10.69 47.37 -16.76
N GLY A 73 -9.46 46.86 -16.81
CA GLY A 73 -8.37 47.38 -15.99
C GLY A 73 -8.11 48.85 -16.32
N THR A 74 -8.42 49.75 -15.39
CA THR A 74 -8.04 51.16 -15.48
C THR A 74 -6.53 51.28 -15.35
N PRO A 75 -5.86 52.07 -16.20
CA PRO A 75 -4.43 52.27 -16.12
C PRO A 75 -4.05 52.88 -14.76
N VAL A 76 -2.97 52.38 -14.17
CA VAL A 76 -2.48 52.76 -12.83
C VAL A 76 -2.25 54.28 -12.70
N GLN A 77 -1.98 54.95 -13.82
CA GLN A 77 -1.77 56.38 -13.91
C GLN A 77 -3.06 57.18 -13.61
N GLU A 78 -4.22 56.75 -14.11
CA GLU A 78 -5.51 57.43 -13.83
C GLU A 78 -5.90 57.28 -12.35
N LEU A 79 -5.67 56.10 -11.76
CA LEU A 79 -5.87 55.87 -10.33
C LEU A 79 -4.98 56.76 -9.45
N LEU A 80 -3.74 57.00 -9.88
CA LEU A 80 -2.81 57.91 -9.20
C LEU A 80 -3.17 59.38 -9.42
N GLU A 81 -3.86 59.74 -10.50
CA GLU A 81 -4.33 61.11 -10.75
C GLU A 81 -5.53 61.49 -9.88
N GLU A 82 -6.44 60.55 -9.66
CA GLU A 82 -7.63 60.72 -8.81
C GLU A 82 -7.27 60.79 -7.32
N ASP A 83 -6.33 59.97 -6.87
CA ASP A 83 -5.95 59.86 -5.46
C ASP A 83 -4.76 60.76 -5.06
N LYS A 84 -5.06 61.96 -4.55
CA LYS A 84 -4.06 62.93 -4.04
C LYS A 84 -3.17 62.37 -2.92
N GLU A 85 -3.64 61.37 -2.18
CA GLU A 85 -2.85 60.71 -1.14
C GLU A 85 -1.86 59.69 -1.71
N ALA A 86 -2.24 59.01 -2.79
CA ALA A 86 -1.39 58.04 -3.47
C ALA A 86 -0.22 58.72 -4.19
N GLN A 87 -0.44 59.90 -4.78
CA GLN A 87 0.63 60.72 -5.38
C GLN A 87 1.75 61.07 -4.40
N LYS A 88 1.41 61.32 -3.13
CA LYS A 88 2.42 61.66 -2.11
C LYS A 88 3.32 60.46 -1.78
N LYS A 89 2.74 59.26 -1.73
CA LYS A 89 3.44 58.00 -1.42
C LYS A 89 4.07 57.31 -2.63
N ALA A 90 3.84 57.81 -3.85
CA ALA A 90 4.40 57.23 -5.07
C ALA A 90 5.95 57.37 -5.14
N PRO A 91 6.64 56.39 -5.75
CA PRO A 91 8.07 56.46 -6.03
C PRO A 91 8.42 57.62 -7.00
N GLN A 92 9.65 58.14 -6.90
CA GLN A 92 10.09 59.32 -7.67
C GLN A 92 9.90 59.16 -9.18
N VAL A 93 10.25 57.99 -9.73
CA VAL A 93 10.10 57.67 -11.17
C VAL A 93 8.67 57.89 -11.69
N LEU A 94 7.65 57.60 -10.87
CA LEU A 94 6.24 57.80 -11.26
C LEU A 94 5.80 59.25 -11.11
N LYS A 95 6.34 59.97 -10.12
CA LYS A 95 6.10 61.41 -9.95
C LYS A 95 6.68 62.20 -11.12
N ASP A 96 7.82 61.78 -11.64
CA ASP A 96 8.48 62.41 -12.79
C ASP A 96 7.71 62.14 -14.08
N SER A 97 7.13 60.94 -14.26
CA SER A 97 6.27 60.64 -15.41
C SER A 97 4.96 61.44 -15.43
N ILE A 98 4.36 61.72 -14.27
CA ILE A 98 3.14 62.54 -14.15
C ILE A 98 3.46 64.01 -14.44
N LYS A 99 4.58 64.53 -13.92
CA LYS A 99 5.02 65.91 -14.20
C LYS A 99 5.39 66.16 -15.65
N ALA A 100 5.87 65.13 -16.36
CA ALA A 100 6.24 65.22 -17.77
C ALA A 100 5.04 65.24 -18.73
N GLY A 101 3.81 65.07 -18.25
CA GLY A 101 2.58 65.13 -19.07
C GLY A 101 2.54 64.11 -20.22
N ALA A 102 3.33 63.05 -20.13
CA ALA A 102 3.48 62.08 -21.20
C ALA A 102 2.36 61.02 -21.11
N THR A 103 1.33 61.17 -21.94
CA THR A 103 0.38 60.08 -22.21
C THR A 103 1.13 58.95 -22.92
N PRO A 104 1.18 57.73 -22.35
CA PRO A 104 1.80 56.61 -23.05
C PRO A 104 0.93 56.20 -24.24
N PRO A 105 1.51 55.81 -25.39
CA PRO A 105 0.74 55.29 -26.51
C PRO A 105 -0.05 54.04 -26.06
N LYS A 106 -1.33 54.00 -26.44
CA LYS A 106 -2.24 52.87 -26.26
C LYS A 106 -1.50 51.55 -26.58
N PRO A 107 -1.54 50.51 -25.72
CA PRO A 107 -0.82 49.28 -25.95
C PRO A 107 -1.43 48.52 -27.13
N SER A 108 -0.93 48.79 -28.32
CA SER A 108 -1.19 48.01 -29.53
C SER A 108 -0.33 46.76 -29.49
N GLY A 109 -0.97 45.60 -29.53
CA GLY A 109 -0.43 44.36 -30.13
C GLY A 109 0.90 43.80 -29.61
N THR A 110 0.80 42.65 -28.94
CA THR A 110 1.84 41.64 -28.70
C THR A 110 3.06 42.05 -27.86
N ARG A 111 3.08 41.59 -26.61
CA ARG A 111 4.25 41.64 -25.72
C ARG A 111 5.24 40.53 -26.12
N SER A 112 6.39 40.88 -26.68
CA SER A 112 7.47 39.92 -27.00
C SER A 112 8.54 39.78 -25.91
N PHE A 113 8.34 40.36 -24.73
CA PHE A 113 9.35 40.33 -23.66
C PHE A 113 8.73 39.92 -22.33
N SER A 114 9.07 38.72 -21.84
CA SER A 114 8.73 38.26 -20.49
C SER A 114 9.89 38.53 -19.53
N THR A 115 9.58 39.13 -18.38
CA THR A 115 10.52 39.41 -17.28
C THR A 115 11.03 38.13 -16.60
N TYR A 116 10.37 37.00 -16.84
CA TYR A 116 10.77 35.71 -16.29
C TYR A 116 12.06 35.16 -16.91
N ALA A 117 12.29 35.42 -18.20
CA ALA A 117 13.46 34.91 -18.92
C ALA A 117 14.78 35.51 -18.41
N ARG A 118 14.79 36.82 -18.06
CA ARG A 118 16.00 37.46 -17.48
C ARG A 118 16.31 36.98 -16.07
N ARG A 119 15.30 36.69 -15.25
CA ARG A 119 15.53 36.26 -13.86
C ARG A 119 16.29 34.92 -13.80
N ASN A 120 15.95 33.98 -14.70
CA ASN A 120 16.68 32.71 -14.76
C ASN A 120 18.11 32.88 -15.29
N GLN A 121 18.30 33.73 -16.30
CA GLN A 121 19.63 33.94 -16.89
C GLN A 121 20.59 34.65 -15.91
N GLN A 122 20.06 35.58 -15.11
CA GLN A 122 20.83 36.33 -14.11
C GLN A 122 21.11 35.51 -12.83
N LEU A 123 20.33 34.46 -12.55
CA LEU A 123 20.59 33.50 -11.48
C LEU A 123 21.62 32.44 -11.88
N SER A 124 21.79 32.17 -13.18
CA SER A 124 22.76 31.18 -13.68
C SER A 124 24.19 31.72 -13.85
N GLU A 125 24.39 33.04 -13.85
CA GLU A 125 25.69 33.65 -14.17
C GLU A 125 26.56 33.98 -12.93
N HIS A 126 26.11 33.75 -11.69
CA HIS A 126 26.82 34.18 -10.47
C HIS A 126 26.90 33.10 -9.37
N ASN A 127 27.26 31.86 -9.70
CA ASN A 127 27.51 30.83 -8.69
C ASN A 127 28.87 30.15 -8.88
N ASP A 128 29.93 30.81 -8.43
CA ASP A 128 31.30 30.26 -8.37
C ASP A 128 31.47 29.34 -7.14
N ASN A 129 30.58 28.35 -6.99
CA ASN A 129 30.66 27.37 -5.91
C ASN A 129 31.17 26.02 -6.45
N PRO A 130 32.35 25.54 -6.02
CA PRO A 130 32.96 24.29 -6.51
C PRO A 130 32.18 23.02 -6.18
N PHE A 131 31.08 23.13 -5.42
CA PHE A 131 30.16 22.02 -5.12
C PHE A 131 29.16 21.74 -6.26
N ASP A 132 28.85 22.73 -7.11
CA ASP A 132 27.88 22.57 -8.20
C ASP A 132 28.48 21.87 -9.43
N ASP A 133 29.79 21.99 -9.66
CA ASP A 133 30.49 21.29 -10.75
C ASP A 133 30.47 19.75 -10.55
N ALA A 134 30.53 19.30 -9.30
CA ALA A 134 30.37 17.88 -8.94
C ALA A 134 28.92 17.38 -9.10
N LEU A 135 27.93 18.27 -8.95
CA LEU A 135 26.52 17.94 -9.20
C LEU A 135 26.26 17.83 -10.72
N ILE A 136 26.83 18.74 -11.51
CA ILE A 136 26.75 18.74 -12.98
C ILE A 136 27.44 17.49 -13.55
N ALA A 137 28.60 17.11 -13.01
CA ALA A 137 29.28 15.87 -13.36
C ALA A 137 28.45 14.61 -13.04
N ASN A 138 27.70 14.60 -11.93
CA ASN A 138 26.79 13.51 -11.59
C ASN A 138 25.50 13.50 -12.44
N THR A 139 25.03 14.66 -12.93
CA THR A 139 23.92 14.71 -13.90
C THR A 139 24.34 14.28 -15.31
N ASN A 140 25.63 14.43 -15.65
CA ASN A 140 26.19 13.96 -16.91
C ASN A 140 26.39 12.44 -17.00
N PHE A 141 26.23 11.70 -15.89
CA PHE A 141 26.20 10.24 -15.91
C PHE A 141 24.98 9.67 -16.68
N GLY A 142 23.98 10.51 -16.99
CA GLY A 142 22.85 10.16 -17.87
C GLY A 142 22.95 10.66 -19.31
N ALA A 143 23.93 11.52 -19.63
CA ALA A 143 24.08 12.09 -20.98
C ALA A 143 25.09 11.32 -21.85
N GLN A 144 25.97 10.53 -21.24
CA GLN A 144 27.00 9.78 -21.95
C GLN A 144 26.53 8.42 -22.52
N GLU A 145 25.27 8.03 -22.32
CA GLU A 145 24.69 6.84 -22.97
C GLU A 145 23.91 7.16 -24.27
N LEU A 146 23.81 8.43 -24.67
CA LEU A 146 23.16 8.86 -25.92
C LEU A 146 24.12 9.03 -27.12
N SER A 147 25.38 8.64 -26.97
CA SER A 147 26.38 8.65 -28.05
C SER A 147 26.94 7.25 -28.33
N GLY A 148 26.05 6.27 -28.54
CA GLY A 148 26.45 5.04 -29.24
C GLY A 148 26.85 5.37 -30.68
N PRO A 149 27.87 4.73 -31.27
CA PRO A 149 28.22 4.95 -32.66
C PRO A 149 26.99 4.70 -33.53
N ALA A 150 26.62 5.68 -34.34
CA ALA A 150 25.59 5.56 -35.35
C ALA A 150 26.04 4.52 -36.40
N THR A 151 25.86 3.24 -36.07
CA THR A 151 25.91 2.17 -37.07
C THR A 151 24.77 2.44 -38.06
N PRO A 152 25.04 2.57 -39.37
CA PRO A 152 23.99 2.70 -40.35
C PRO A 152 23.09 1.46 -40.24
N VAL A 153 21.84 1.68 -39.83
CA VAL A 153 20.84 0.63 -39.65
C VAL A 153 20.46 0.13 -41.04
N THR A 154 21.25 -0.79 -41.60
CA THR A 154 20.77 -1.80 -42.54
C THR A 154 20.34 -3.03 -41.75
N ALA A 155 19.55 -2.83 -40.69
CA ALA A 155 18.90 -3.94 -40.01
C ALA A 155 17.64 -4.27 -40.81
N ALA A 156 17.55 -5.52 -41.28
CA ALA A 156 16.32 -6.11 -41.79
C ALA A 156 15.13 -5.76 -40.87
N PRO A 157 13.88 -5.72 -41.37
CA PRO A 157 12.73 -5.35 -40.54
C PRO A 157 12.48 -6.44 -39.50
N VAL A 158 13.23 -6.41 -38.41
CA VAL A 158 12.98 -7.24 -37.24
C VAL A 158 11.64 -6.78 -36.70
N GLY A 159 10.67 -7.69 -36.61
CA GLY A 159 9.24 -7.39 -36.44
C GLY A 159 8.85 -6.66 -35.14
N HIS A 160 9.79 -6.10 -34.39
CA HIS A 160 9.57 -5.31 -33.18
C HIS A 160 9.94 -3.84 -33.40
N LYS A 161 9.06 -2.93 -32.98
CA LYS A 161 9.30 -1.48 -33.07
C LYS A 161 10.33 -0.98 -32.06
N PHE A 162 10.36 -1.59 -30.89
CA PHE A 162 11.32 -1.34 -29.82
C PHE A 162 11.99 -2.67 -29.46
N GLY A 163 13.24 -2.62 -28.97
CA GLY A 163 14.01 -3.83 -28.66
C GLY A 163 13.28 -4.82 -27.74
N LEU A 164 13.64 -6.10 -27.83
CA LEU A 164 13.04 -7.15 -27.01
C LEU A 164 13.54 -7.07 -25.55
N PRO A 165 12.67 -7.37 -24.56
CA PRO A 165 13.12 -7.50 -23.18
C PRO A 165 14.04 -8.71 -22.99
N ALA A 166 14.98 -8.61 -22.06
CA ALA A 166 15.83 -9.73 -21.68
C ALA A 166 14.99 -10.85 -21.01
N LEU A 167 15.13 -12.08 -21.50
CA LEU A 167 14.51 -13.27 -20.94
C LEU A 167 15.54 -14.06 -20.11
N PRO A 168 15.14 -14.71 -19.00
CA PRO A 168 13.78 -14.82 -18.46
C PRO A 168 13.30 -13.53 -17.76
N LEU A 169 12.02 -13.19 -17.94
CA LEU A 169 11.41 -12.07 -17.25
C LEU A 169 11.46 -12.29 -15.72
N PRO A 170 11.60 -11.22 -14.91
CA PRO A 170 11.58 -11.35 -13.47
C PRO A 170 10.20 -11.81 -12.98
N SER A 171 10.16 -12.55 -11.87
CA SER A 171 8.93 -13.18 -11.37
C SER A 171 7.79 -12.19 -11.11
N ASN A 172 8.09 -10.96 -10.74
CA ASN A 172 7.11 -9.90 -10.45
C ASN A 172 6.50 -9.26 -11.72
N ALA A 173 7.08 -9.49 -12.90
CA ALA A 173 6.48 -9.06 -14.17
C ALA A 173 5.22 -9.87 -14.53
N HIS A 174 5.08 -11.08 -13.97
CA HIS A 174 3.90 -11.89 -14.17
C HIS A 174 2.70 -11.32 -13.39
N LYS A 175 1.57 -11.07 -14.06
CA LYS A 175 0.37 -10.43 -13.47
C LYS A 175 -0.09 -11.07 -12.15
N ASP A 176 -0.07 -12.40 -12.09
CA ASP A 176 -0.53 -13.16 -10.92
C ASP A 176 0.49 -13.20 -9.77
N TYR A 177 1.76 -12.90 -10.06
CA TYR A 177 2.88 -12.90 -9.12
C TYR A 177 3.46 -11.48 -8.94
N ARG A 178 2.64 -10.45 -9.19
CA ARG A 178 3.03 -9.03 -9.09
C ARG A 178 3.62 -8.66 -7.71
N TYR A 179 3.03 -9.21 -6.66
CA TYR A 179 3.44 -8.92 -5.28
C TYR A 179 4.28 -10.07 -4.72
N ASP A 180 5.09 -9.74 -3.71
CA ASP A 180 5.85 -10.72 -2.94
C ASP A 180 4.94 -11.85 -2.42
N PRO A 181 5.36 -13.13 -2.50
CA PRO A 181 4.54 -14.27 -2.08
C PRO A 181 4.10 -14.21 -0.61
N VAL A 182 4.91 -13.63 0.28
CA VAL A 182 4.56 -13.44 1.70
C VAL A 182 3.43 -12.44 1.82
N VAL A 183 3.55 -11.30 1.15
CA VAL A 183 2.53 -10.25 1.12
C VAL A 183 1.23 -10.81 0.54
N ARG A 184 1.28 -11.46 -0.62
CA ARG A 184 0.13 -12.10 -1.28
C ARG A 184 -0.54 -13.15 -0.38
N GLN A 185 0.25 -13.97 0.31
CA GLN A 185 -0.30 -14.99 1.20
C GLN A 185 -1.00 -14.34 2.40
N PHE A 186 -0.41 -13.31 3.00
CA PHE A 186 -0.99 -12.63 4.15
C PHE A 186 -2.26 -11.84 3.79
N THR A 187 -2.26 -11.13 2.65
CA THR A 187 -3.48 -10.44 2.17
C THR A 187 -4.64 -11.41 2.00
N ASN A 188 -4.38 -12.60 1.45
CA ASN A 188 -5.41 -13.60 1.22
C ASN A 188 -5.95 -14.20 2.52
N LEU A 189 -5.12 -14.34 3.56
CA LEU A 189 -5.56 -14.82 4.88
C LEU A 189 -6.35 -13.75 5.66
N MET A 190 -6.04 -12.48 5.41
CA MET A 190 -6.76 -11.35 6.02
C MET A 190 -8.10 -11.07 5.34
N MET A 191 -8.26 -11.50 4.08
CA MET A 191 -9.47 -11.32 3.29
C MET A 191 -10.65 -12.09 3.88
N GLN A 192 -11.75 -11.37 4.11
CA GLN A 192 -13.02 -11.93 4.56
C GLN A 192 -14.11 -11.66 3.51
N HIS A 193 -15.06 -12.59 3.36
CA HIS A 193 -16.21 -12.46 2.45
C HIS A 193 -15.83 -12.13 0.99
N GLY A 194 -14.64 -12.55 0.53
CA GLY A 194 -14.15 -12.23 -0.83
C GLY A 194 -13.74 -10.77 -1.05
N LYS A 195 -13.68 -9.94 0.01
CA LYS A 195 -13.35 -8.51 -0.09
C LYS A 195 -11.83 -8.28 -0.20
N LEU A 196 -11.27 -8.58 -1.36
CA LEU A 196 -9.83 -8.51 -1.62
C LEU A 196 -9.28 -7.08 -1.51
N SER A 197 -10.01 -6.09 -2.05
CA SER A 197 -9.60 -4.68 -2.04
C SER A 197 -9.41 -4.13 -0.62
N VAL A 198 -10.28 -4.53 0.32
CA VAL A 198 -10.18 -4.17 1.73
C VAL A 198 -8.93 -4.78 2.37
N ALA A 199 -8.64 -6.06 2.09
CA ALA A 199 -7.44 -6.71 2.60
C ALA A 199 -6.15 -6.10 2.02
N GLN A 200 -6.14 -5.73 0.74
CA GLN A 200 -5.02 -5.02 0.12
C GLN A 200 -4.79 -3.65 0.75
N ARG A 201 -5.87 -2.91 1.05
CA ARG A 201 -5.79 -1.64 1.76
C ARG A 201 -5.25 -1.81 3.18
N ASN A 202 -5.72 -2.82 3.92
CA ASN A 202 -5.20 -3.11 5.26
C ASN A 202 -3.72 -3.51 5.22
N MET A 203 -3.28 -4.22 4.19
CA MET A 203 -1.88 -4.53 3.99
C MET A 203 -1.06 -3.27 3.69
N SER A 204 -1.54 -2.37 2.83
CA SER A 204 -0.81 -1.13 2.54
C SER A 204 -0.67 -0.25 3.79
N THR A 205 -1.69 -0.20 4.64
CA THR A 205 -1.62 0.51 5.93
C THR A 205 -0.66 -0.16 6.91
N ILE A 206 -0.60 -1.50 6.98
CA ILE A 206 0.40 -2.23 7.78
C ILE A 206 1.82 -1.87 7.33
N LEU A 207 2.12 -1.97 6.03
CA LEU A 207 3.46 -1.70 5.51
C LEU A 207 3.85 -0.23 5.70
N THR A 208 2.89 0.69 5.55
CA THR A 208 3.11 2.12 5.81
C THR A 208 3.43 2.38 7.27
N TYR A 209 2.70 1.73 8.19
CA TYR A 209 2.96 1.84 9.63
C TYR A 209 4.36 1.34 10.00
N LEU A 210 4.77 0.18 9.47
CA LEU A 210 6.11 -0.37 9.70
C LEU A 210 7.21 0.55 9.17
N ARG A 211 6.94 1.28 8.09
CA ARG A 211 7.89 2.23 7.50
C ARG A 211 8.08 3.49 8.35
N THR A 212 7.04 3.92 9.06
CA THR A 212 7.07 5.12 9.91
C THR A 212 7.53 4.84 11.34
N GLN A 213 7.54 3.56 11.75
CA GLN A 213 7.90 3.18 13.10
C GLN A 213 9.42 3.27 13.31
N SER A 214 9.83 3.58 14.54
CA SER A 214 11.23 3.52 14.95
C SER A 214 11.83 2.12 14.74
N PRO A 215 13.15 2.02 14.52
CA PRO A 215 13.84 0.73 14.45
C PRO A 215 13.54 -0.13 15.68
N PRO A 216 13.16 -1.40 15.52
CA PRO A 216 12.85 -2.28 16.64
C PRO A 216 14.11 -2.76 17.37
N ASN A 217 14.00 -3.01 18.66
CA ASN A 217 15.09 -3.54 19.47
C ASN A 217 15.04 -5.08 19.52
N TYR A 218 16.09 -5.76 19.04
CA TYR A 218 16.15 -7.22 19.07
C TYR A 218 16.35 -7.75 20.49
N ASN A 219 15.64 -8.82 20.81
CA ASN A 219 15.79 -9.51 22.08
C ASN A 219 16.77 -10.70 21.92
N PRO A 220 17.91 -10.71 22.62
CA PRO A 220 18.89 -11.80 22.51
C PRO A 220 18.32 -13.16 22.96
N SER A 221 17.36 -13.18 23.88
CA SER A 221 16.72 -14.40 24.36
C SER A 221 15.79 -15.06 23.33
N ARG A 222 15.32 -14.28 22.35
CA ARG A 222 14.46 -14.77 21.26
C ARG A 222 15.09 -14.40 19.92
N PRO A 223 16.14 -15.13 19.50
CA PRO A 223 16.84 -14.82 18.27
C PRO A 223 15.91 -15.01 17.07
N LEU A 224 16.04 -14.08 16.13
CA LEU A 224 15.38 -14.14 14.84
C LEU A 224 16.09 -15.15 13.93
N LEU A 225 15.67 -15.23 12.68
CA LEU A 225 16.34 -16.07 11.69
C LEU A 225 17.81 -15.67 11.47
N PRO A 226 18.70 -16.65 11.23
CA PRO A 226 20.09 -16.37 10.91
C PRO A 226 20.17 -15.59 9.60
N GLY A 227 21.07 -14.60 9.55
CA GLY A 227 21.18 -13.70 8.39
C GLY A 227 20.14 -12.58 8.37
N ALA A 228 19.40 -12.36 9.47
CA ALA A 228 18.57 -11.17 9.61
C ALA A 228 19.44 -9.89 9.46
N PRO A 229 18.98 -8.89 8.67
CA PRO A 229 19.68 -7.62 8.57
C PRO A 229 19.65 -6.86 9.90
N PRO A 230 20.49 -5.81 10.06
CA PRO A 230 20.44 -4.98 11.26
C PRO A 230 19.08 -4.28 11.40
N PRO A 231 18.66 -3.93 12.64
CA PRO A 231 17.34 -3.35 12.91
C PRO A 231 17.09 -2.03 12.19
N SER A 232 18.14 -1.26 11.88
CA SER A 232 18.06 0.00 11.13
C SER A 232 17.51 -0.16 9.71
N HIS A 233 17.72 -1.31 9.06
CA HIS A 233 17.28 -1.53 7.68
C HIS A 233 15.78 -1.89 7.57
N LEU A 234 15.14 -2.28 8.69
CA LEU A 234 13.79 -2.81 8.68
C LEU A 234 12.71 -1.76 8.33
N PRO A 235 12.71 -0.54 8.91
CA PRO A 235 11.68 0.45 8.56
C PRO A 235 11.73 0.84 7.07
N LEU A 236 12.92 0.96 6.48
CA LEU A 236 13.08 1.26 5.06
C LEU A 236 12.56 0.14 4.16
N ASN A 237 12.66 -1.12 4.62
CA ASN A 237 12.23 -2.31 3.88
C ASN A 237 11.08 -3.02 4.59
N PRO A 238 9.83 -2.49 4.54
CA PRO A 238 8.71 -3.03 5.31
C PRO A 238 8.27 -4.43 4.87
N VAL A 239 8.51 -4.79 3.59
CA VAL A 239 8.29 -6.16 3.10
C VAL A 239 9.24 -7.12 3.81
N LEU A 240 10.52 -6.78 3.87
CA LEU A 240 11.52 -7.58 4.58
C LEU A 240 11.18 -7.66 6.07
N TYR A 241 10.80 -6.55 6.70
CA TYR A 241 10.33 -6.51 8.09
C TYR A 241 9.23 -7.56 8.35
N LEU A 242 8.18 -7.55 7.52
CA LEU A 242 7.10 -8.52 7.62
C LEU A 242 7.61 -9.95 7.41
N THR A 243 8.42 -10.20 6.38
CA THR A 243 8.94 -11.56 6.09
C THR A 243 9.76 -12.13 7.25
N LEU A 244 10.62 -11.31 7.84
CA LEU A 244 11.50 -11.66 8.94
C LEU A 244 10.69 -12.04 10.19
N ALA A 245 9.69 -11.22 10.53
CA ALA A 245 8.82 -11.47 11.68
C ALA A 245 8.07 -12.80 11.54
N VAL A 246 7.50 -13.04 10.36
CA VAL A 246 6.71 -14.24 10.07
C VAL A 246 7.58 -15.48 10.08
N ASP A 247 8.70 -15.47 9.36
CA ASP A 247 9.54 -16.65 9.23
C ASP A 247 10.25 -17.00 10.55
N SER A 248 10.50 -16.02 11.43
CA SER A 248 11.03 -16.26 12.78
C SER A 248 10.04 -17.00 13.69
N ILE A 249 8.76 -16.65 13.62
CA ILE A 249 7.70 -17.30 14.42
C ILE A 249 7.22 -18.61 13.82
N ALA A 250 7.42 -18.80 12.52
CA ALA A 250 6.93 -19.96 11.80
C ALA A 250 7.41 -21.28 12.44
N PRO A 251 6.49 -22.18 12.84
CA PRO A 251 6.88 -23.46 13.42
C PRO A 251 7.44 -24.38 12.32
N LEU A 252 8.53 -25.11 12.63
CA LEU A 252 9.15 -26.04 11.68
C LEU A 252 8.32 -27.29 11.41
N MET A 253 7.50 -27.69 12.37
CA MET A 253 6.69 -28.89 12.33
C MET A 253 5.35 -28.68 13.01
N ARG A 254 4.36 -29.48 12.62
CA ARG A 254 3.07 -29.60 13.31
C ARG A 254 2.93 -30.97 13.92
N ILE A 255 2.00 -31.12 14.84
CA ILE A 255 1.67 -32.42 15.43
C ILE A 255 0.46 -32.99 14.70
N ARG A 256 0.58 -34.23 14.22
CA ARG A 256 -0.52 -35.02 13.67
C ARG A 256 -0.97 -36.01 14.74
N SER A 257 -2.24 -35.93 15.11
CA SER A 257 -2.87 -36.91 16.00
C SER A 257 -3.25 -38.16 15.18
N GLN A 258 -2.77 -39.35 15.58
CA GLN A 258 -3.14 -40.64 15.00
C GLN A 258 -3.98 -41.42 16.01
N ARG A 259 -5.27 -41.57 15.73
CA ARG A 259 -6.24 -42.18 16.65
C ARG A 259 -6.02 -43.70 16.76
N GLY A 260 -6.04 -44.26 17.97
CA GLY A 260 -5.90 -45.70 18.20
C GLY A 260 -4.47 -46.26 18.10
N ALA A 261 -3.48 -45.39 17.86
CA ALA A 261 -2.08 -45.77 17.65
C ALA A 261 -1.29 -45.98 18.95
N ALA A 262 -1.70 -45.37 20.05
CA ALA A 262 -1.01 -45.45 21.34
C ALA A 262 -1.52 -46.60 22.24
N GLY A 263 -2.49 -47.41 21.77
CA GLY A 263 -3.24 -48.36 22.58
C GLY A 263 -4.43 -47.71 23.32
N GLY A 264 -5.36 -48.53 23.81
CA GLY A 264 -6.49 -48.08 24.65
C GLY A 264 -7.39 -46.99 24.03
N GLY A 265 -7.42 -46.84 22.71
CA GLY A 265 -8.17 -45.77 22.02
C GLY A 265 -7.52 -44.38 22.04
N VAL A 266 -6.37 -44.22 22.71
CA VAL A 266 -5.65 -42.95 22.82
C VAL A 266 -4.96 -42.60 21.50
N ALA A 267 -4.95 -41.32 21.16
CA ALA A 267 -4.29 -40.85 19.95
C ALA A 267 -2.79 -40.62 20.16
N LEU A 268 -1.97 -41.20 19.29
CA LEU A 268 -0.53 -40.97 19.27
C LEU A 268 -0.22 -39.65 18.58
N GLN A 269 0.59 -38.82 19.23
CA GLN A 269 1.06 -37.57 18.64
C GLN A 269 2.30 -37.84 17.79
N ILE A 270 2.24 -37.49 16.51
CA ILE A 270 3.34 -37.69 15.56
C ILE A 270 3.77 -36.34 14.99
N PRO A 271 5.01 -35.89 15.21
CA PRO A 271 5.51 -34.65 14.62
C PRO A 271 5.72 -34.83 13.11
N VAL A 272 5.27 -33.85 12.32
CA VAL A 272 5.35 -33.84 10.85
C VAL A 272 5.96 -32.51 10.38
N PRO A 273 7.02 -32.52 9.57
CA PRO A 273 7.63 -31.30 9.05
C PRO A 273 6.65 -30.53 8.15
N LEU A 274 6.75 -29.21 8.18
CA LEU A 274 5.90 -28.31 7.39
C LEU A 274 6.67 -27.70 6.23
N GLY A 275 6.04 -27.64 5.05
CA GLY A 275 6.56 -26.88 3.92
C GLY A 275 6.51 -25.37 4.17
N LEU A 276 7.36 -24.58 3.50
CA LEU A 276 7.50 -23.13 3.73
C LEU A 276 6.16 -22.37 3.70
N ARG A 277 5.30 -22.62 2.70
CA ARG A 277 3.98 -21.99 2.61
C ARG A 277 3.07 -22.34 3.80
N GLN A 278 3.15 -23.58 4.31
CA GLN A 278 2.37 -24.02 5.46
C GLN A 278 2.89 -23.39 6.76
N ARG A 279 4.23 -23.29 6.91
CA ARG A 279 4.89 -22.62 8.04
C ARG A 279 4.47 -21.15 8.15
N ARG A 280 4.52 -20.41 7.03
CA ARG A 280 4.07 -19.02 6.98
C ARG A 280 2.58 -18.88 7.30
N ARG A 281 1.74 -19.79 6.79
CA ARG A 281 0.30 -19.78 7.07
C ARG A 281 -0.01 -19.88 8.57
N THR A 282 0.60 -20.83 9.27
CA THR A 282 0.35 -21.01 10.71
C THR A 282 0.85 -19.81 11.52
N ALA A 283 1.99 -19.24 11.15
CA ALA A 283 2.47 -17.99 11.76
C ALA A 283 1.48 -16.84 11.56
N PHE A 284 0.98 -16.63 10.34
CA PHE A 284 -0.01 -15.59 10.05
C PHE A 284 -1.31 -15.78 10.84
N GLU A 285 -1.81 -17.01 10.93
CA GLU A 285 -3.00 -17.31 11.73
C GLU A 285 -2.78 -16.94 13.21
N TRP A 286 -1.59 -17.17 13.77
CA TRP A 286 -1.27 -16.74 15.13
C TRP A 286 -1.16 -15.23 15.28
N ILE A 287 -0.59 -14.54 14.29
CA ILE A 287 -0.48 -13.08 14.28
C ILE A 287 -1.89 -12.45 14.23
N LEU A 288 -2.76 -12.94 13.36
CA LEU A 288 -4.14 -12.44 13.22
C LEU A 288 -4.97 -12.73 14.48
N ASP A 289 -4.80 -13.90 15.10
CA ASP A 289 -5.45 -14.24 16.38
C ASP A 289 -4.94 -13.35 17.53
N ALA A 290 -3.64 -13.06 17.59
CA ALA A 290 -3.08 -12.15 18.59
C ALA A 290 -3.57 -10.71 18.38
N ALA A 291 -3.58 -10.23 17.14
CA ALA A 291 -4.03 -8.90 16.78
C ALA A 291 -5.53 -8.68 17.03
N SER A 292 -6.37 -9.71 16.82
CA SER A 292 -7.81 -9.62 17.08
C SER A 292 -8.13 -9.47 18.57
N LYS A 293 -7.32 -10.10 19.44
CA LYS A 293 -7.44 -10.04 20.91
C LYS A 293 -6.92 -8.73 21.51
N ARG A 294 -6.13 -7.94 20.76
CA ARG A 294 -5.67 -6.64 21.24
C ARG A 294 -6.81 -5.61 21.31
N LYS A 295 -6.80 -4.83 22.39
CA LYS A 295 -7.69 -3.68 22.58
C LYS A 295 -7.44 -2.63 21.49
N SER A 296 -8.51 -2.06 20.93
CA SER A 296 -8.38 -0.95 19.99
C SER A 296 -7.91 0.30 20.73
N ARG A 297 -6.93 1.01 20.15
CA ARG A 297 -6.42 2.29 20.68
C ARG A 297 -7.29 3.49 20.29
N GLY A 298 -8.10 3.37 19.24
CA GLY A 298 -8.90 4.47 18.72
C GLY A 298 -10.05 4.02 17.82
N SER A 299 -10.60 4.98 17.08
CA SER A 299 -11.67 4.80 16.11
C SER A 299 -11.15 5.01 14.68
N GLY A 300 -11.63 4.20 13.75
CA GLY A 300 -11.31 4.32 12.33
C GLY A 300 -11.28 2.99 11.61
N ARG A 301 -11.34 3.05 10.28
CA ARG A 301 -11.27 1.88 9.39
C ARG A 301 -9.94 1.13 9.45
N ASP A 302 -8.85 1.81 9.82
CA ASP A 302 -7.49 1.25 9.77
C ASP A 302 -7.06 0.62 11.10
N MET A 303 -7.93 0.63 12.12
CA MET A 303 -7.61 0.14 13.48
C MET A 303 -7.23 -1.34 13.52
N PHE A 304 -7.83 -2.17 12.66
CA PHE A 304 -7.45 -3.57 12.57
C PHE A 304 -6.03 -3.73 12.01
N ALA A 305 -5.70 -3.00 10.95
CA ALA A 305 -4.38 -3.01 10.33
C ALA A 305 -3.29 -2.52 11.30
N LEU A 306 -3.56 -1.46 12.06
CA LEU A 306 -2.63 -0.95 13.08
C LEU A 306 -2.34 -1.99 14.17
N ARG A 307 -3.36 -2.68 14.69
CA ARG A 307 -3.17 -3.76 15.68
C ARG A 307 -2.31 -4.90 15.15
N VAL A 308 -2.49 -5.25 13.88
CA VAL A 308 -1.66 -6.27 13.20
C VAL A 308 -0.22 -5.79 13.07
N ALA A 309 0.00 -4.53 12.67
CA ALA A 309 1.33 -3.97 12.51
C ALA A 309 2.08 -3.88 13.85
N GLU A 310 1.40 -3.46 14.92
CA GLU A 310 1.94 -3.47 16.28
C GLU A 310 2.29 -4.90 16.76
N GLU A 311 1.58 -5.94 16.31
CA GLU A 311 1.96 -7.32 16.61
C GLU A 311 3.25 -7.69 15.89
N ILE A 312 3.42 -7.31 14.62
CA ILE A 312 4.64 -7.55 13.85
C ILE A 312 5.86 -6.91 14.54
N VAL A 313 5.72 -5.68 15.03
CA VAL A 313 6.78 -5.00 15.80
C VAL A 313 7.11 -5.79 17.08
N ALA A 314 6.07 -6.15 17.86
CA ALA A 314 6.25 -6.91 19.11
C ALA A 314 6.88 -8.30 18.88
N ILE A 315 6.72 -8.89 17.70
CA ILE A 315 7.31 -10.16 17.31
C ILE A 315 8.82 -10.02 17.12
N ILE A 316 9.26 -9.00 16.36
CA ILE A 316 10.68 -8.72 16.14
C ILE A 316 11.39 -8.38 17.45
N GLU A 317 10.70 -7.66 18.35
CA GLU A 317 11.23 -7.34 19.67
C GLU A 317 11.15 -8.51 20.66
N GLY A 318 10.60 -9.66 20.25
CA GLY A 318 10.49 -10.84 21.10
C GLY A 318 9.49 -10.71 22.25
N ARG A 319 8.55 -9.76 22.22
CA ARG A 319 7.54 -9.56 23.28
C ARG A 319 6.18 -10.22 22.99
N SER A 320 5.95 -10.66 21.75
CA SER A 320 4.66 -11.26 21.37
C SER A 320 4.41 -12.65 22.01
N SER A 321 3.15 -12.95 22.28
CA SER A 321 2.67 -14.26 22.78
C SER A 321 2.78 -15.37 21.74
N ALA A 322 2.93 -15.03 20.45
CA ALA A 322 3.09 -16.01 19.38
C ALA A 322 4.39 -16.85 19.51
N TRP A 323 5.42 -16.32 20.19
CA TRP A 323 6.62 -17.07 20.54
C TRP A 323 6.35 -18.23 21.52
N GLU A 324 5.41 -18.06 22.45
CA GLU A 324 5.01 -19.11 23.39
C GLU A 324 4.26 -20.22 22.66
N LYS A 325 3.40 -19.86 21.70
CA LYS A 325 2.74 -20.84 20.81
C LYS A 325 3.76 -21.66 20.01
N ARG A 326 4.78 -20.99 19.42
CA ARG A 326 5.87 -21.65 18.69
C ARG A 326 6.63 -22.65 19.58
N THR A 327 7.09 -22.18 20.74
CA THR A 327 7.88 -23.00 21.66
C THR A 327 7.05 -24.15 22.25
N GLY A 328 5.76 -23.94 22.53
CA GLY A 328 4.84 -24.99 22.97
C GLY A 328 4.73 -26.15 21.98
N ILE A 329 4.57 -25.84 20.68
CA ILE A 329 4.54 -26.88 19.63
C ILE A 329 5.87 -27.60 19.54
N HIS A 330 7.00 -26.88 19.60
CA HIS A 330 8.33 -27.50 19.51
C HIS A 330 8.64 -28.38 20.71
N LYS A 331 8.20 -28.00 21.92
CA LYS A 331 8.32 -28.83 23.12
C LYS A 331 7.55 -30.14 22.95
N ILE A 332 6.27 -30.08 22.58
CA ILE A 332 5.45 -31.28 22.37
C ILE A 332 6.05 -32.16 21.27
N ALA A 333 6.53 -31.56 20.18
CA ALA A 333 7.16 -32.29 19.11
C ALA A 333 8.47 -32.98 19.51
N THR A 334 9.27 -32.33 20.38
CA THR A 334 10.50 -32.91 20.94
C THR A 334 10.19 -34.10 21.84
N THR A 335 9.14 -33.99 22.68
CA THR A 335 8.66 -35.10 23.52
C THR A 335 8.17 -36.27 22.67
N ALA A 336 7.44 -35.99 21.59
CA ALA A 336 6.84 -36.99 20.72
C ALA A 336 7.79 -37.54 19.62
N ARG A 337 9.11 -37.25 19.71
CA ARG A 337 10.08 -37.64 18.66
C ARG A 337 10.20 -39.15 18.46
N SER A 338 10.02 -39.94 19.52
CA SER A 338 10.09 -41.42 19.48
C SER A 338 8.96 -42.03 18.64
N ASN A 339 7.84 -41.32 18.49
CA ASN A 339 6.65 -41.81 17.79
C ASN A 339 6.79 -41.80 16.26
N LEU A 340 7.89 -41.26 15.71
CA LEU A 340 8.15 -41.18 14.27
C LEU A 340 8.26 -42.55 13.58
N GLY A 341 8.67 -43.59 14.32
CA GLY A 341 8.76 -44.96 13.81
C GLY A 341 7.41 -45.66 13.65
N PHE A 342 6.32 -45.05 14.14
CA PHE A 342 4.98 -45.60 14.05
C PHE A 342 4.56 -45.79 12.57
N GLY A 343 4.21 -47.02 12.21
CA GLY A 343 3.83 -47.40 10.85
C GLY A 343 4.98 -47.88 9.96
N ARG A 344 6.26 -47.71 10.34
CA ARG A 344 7.39 -48.31 9.61
C ARG A 344 7.63 -49.79 9.94
N VAL A 345 7.17 -50.24 11.11
CA VAL A 345 7.36 -51.62 11.61
C VAL A 345 6.27 -52.58 11.10
N GLY A 346 5.38 -52.12 10.20
CA GLY A 346 4.41 -53.00 9.55
C GLY A 346 4.97 -53.59 8.27
N GLY A 347 5.54 -54.80 8.34
CA GLY A 347 5.62 -55.67 7.16
C GLY A 347 4.23 -55.88 6.56
N PRO A 348 4.13 -56.36 5.30
CA PRO A 348 2.83 -56.55 4.64
C PRO A 348 1.91 -57.34 5.56
N ARG A 349 0.81 -56.70 5.96
CA ARG A 349 -0.24 -57.36 6.75
C ARG A 349 -0.80 -58.48 5.89
N ARG A 350 -0.50 -59.73 6.26
CA ARG A 350 -1.11 -60.93 5.67
C ARG A 350 -2.58 -61.02 6.04
#